data_AF-A0A935CPJ2-F1
#
_entry.id   AF-A0A935CPJ2-F1
#
_cell.length_a   1.000
_cell.length_b   1.000
_cell.length_c   1.000
_cell.angle_alpha   90.00
_cell.angle_beta   90.00
_cell.angle_gamma   90.00
#
_symmetry.space_group_name_H-M   'P 1'
#
loop_
_entity.id
_entity.type
_entity.pdbx_description
1 polymer ?
#
loop_
_entity_poly.entity_id
_entity_poly.type
_entity_poly.pdbx_seq_one_letter_code
_entity_poly.pdbx_strand_id
1 'polypeptide(L)'
;MTQPPNSQSPNLPTSQSTNPYVGPRTFAYEQRHLFFGREREARDLLARVLSERLLLFYAQSGAGKSSLLRTRLIPQLQEEKGFVVLPVGRVSGELPVGVAQVDNIFVFNLLLSMDEGADPARLAHVTLGDFLARLTRQTVPDPEGRERKGWVYDADATAAPGSRRYALIVDQFEEIITSHPGRWREREAFFRQLDAAMRADPNLWVVLTLREDYVAALDPYAPFVADRLRARFYMERMGVAAALDAIRKPAELAGRPFAEGVAEQLADNLRQVRVPGQEATVAGQYVEPVQLQVVCYQLWEGLREAEIGERRPETGDWGGERSSKVAATTWRSGLGMWTGR
;
A
#
# COMPACT_ATOMS: atom_id res chain seq x y z
N MET A 1 -26.04 -59.81 6.73
CA MET A 1 -24.66 -59.45 6.35
C MET A 1 -24.64 -57.99 5.94
N THR A 2 -24.40 -57.11 6.90
CA THR A 2 -24.36 -55.66 6.77
C THR A 2 -22.91 -55.23 6.62
N GLN A 3 -22.57 -54.57 5.51
CA GLN A 3 -21.24 -53.97 5.32
C GLN A 3 -21.06 -52.76 6.27
N PRO A 4 -19.85 -52.52 6.80
CA PRO A 4 -19.59 -51.35 7.62
C PRO A 4 -19.45 -50.08 6.75
N PRO A 5 -19.79 -48.89 7.28
CA PRO A 5 -19.66 -47.64 6.54
C PRO A 5 -18.18 -47.25 6.39
N ASN A 6 -17.84 -46.87 5.16
CA ASN A 6 -16.53 -46.37 4.74
C ASN A 6 -16.18 -45.11 5.55
N SER A 7 -15.18 -45.20 6.43
CA SER A 7 -14.59 -44.06 7.12
C SER A 7 -13.82 -43.22 6.11
N GLN A 8 -14.46 -42.21 5.54
CA GLN A 8 -13.78 -41.15 4.80
C GLN A 8 -12.97 -40.31 5.78
N SER A 9 -11.65 -40.43 5.68
CA SER A 9 -10.71 -39.46 6.27
C SER A 9 -11.10 -38.05 5.81
N PRO A 10 -11.09 -37.03 6.69
CA PRO A 10 -11.36 -35.66 6.26
C PRO A 10 -10.25 -35.23 5.29
N ASN A 11 -10.64 -34.95 4.05
CA ASN A 11 -9.79 -34.25 3.08
C ASN A 11 -9.37 -32.91 3.72
N LEU A 12 -8.13 -32.84 4.19
CA LEU A 12 -7.47 -31.58 4.50
C LEU A 12 -7.47 -30.76 3.20
N PRO A 13 -7.95 -29.51 3.21
CA PRO A 13 -7.82 -28.66 2.04
C PRO A 13 -6.33 -28.50 1.76
N THR A 14 -5.90 -28.94 0.58
CA THR A 14 -4.58 -28.65 0.03
C THR A 14 -4.51 -27.13 -0.21
N SER A 15 -4.12 -26.38 0.81
CA SER A 15 -3.84 -24.95 0.66
C SER A 15 -2.72 -24.82 -0.37
N GLN A 16 -3.05 -24.38 -1.59
CA GLN A 16 -2.04 -23.88 -2.50
C GLN A 16 -1.31 -22.76 -1.74
N SER A 17 -0.08 -23.01 -1.28
CA SER A 17 0.68 -22.05 -0.49
C SER A 17 1.00 -20.87 -1.39
N THR A 18 0.20 -19.81 -1.26
CA THR A 18 0.47 -18.52 -1.88
C THR A 18 1.76 -17.97 -1.32
N ASN A 19 2.58 -17.34 -2.16
CA ASN A 19 3.82 -16.71 -1.74
C ASN A 19 3.58 -15.73 -0.58
N PRO A 20 4.27 -15.87 0.57
CA PRO A 20 4.09 -14.98 1.72
C PRO A 20 4.71 -13.60 1.50
N TYR A 21 5.53 -13.44 0.47
CA TYR A 21 5.99 -12.15 -0.01
C TYR A 21 5.08 -11.67 -1.12
N VAL A 22 4.67 -10.41 -1.08
CA VAL A 22 3.71 -9.87 -2.05
C VAL A 22 4.39 -9.32 -3.30
N GLY A 23 5.72 -9.14 -3.25
CA GLY A 23 6.51 -8.51 -4.29
C GLY A 23 6.46 -6.98 -4.23
N PRO A 24 6.76 -6.26 -5.33
CA PRO A 24 6.90 -4.80 -5.33
C PRO A 24 5.57 -4.04 -5.19
N ARG A 25 4.43 -4.74 -5.24
CA ARG A 25 3.10 -4.13 -5.13
C ARG A 25 2.78 -3.74 -3.69
N THR A 26 1.82 -2.81 -3.57
CA THR A 26 1.29 -2.42 -2.26
C THR A 26 0.56 -3.59 -1.60
N PHE A 27 0.73 -3.75 -0.28
CA PHE A 27 -0.02 -4.73 0.50
C PHE A 27 -1.50 -4.36 0.57
N ALA A 28 -2.37 -5.35 0.38
CA ALA A 28 -3.81 -5.21 0.60
C ALA A 28 -4.17 -5.39 2.09
N TYR A 29 -5.40 -5.02 2.46
CA TYR A 29 -5.87 -5.13 3.84
C TYR A 29 -5.84 -6.58 4.35
N GLU A 30 -6.17 -7.54 3.50
CA GLU A 30 -6.20 -8.97 3.79
C GLU A 30 -4.77 -9.49 4.08
N GLN A 31 -3.76 -8.86 3.49
CA GLN A 31 -2.35 -9.20 3.61
C GLN A 31 -1.66 -8.50 4.80
N ARG A 32 -2.39 -7.79 5.66
CA ARG A 32 -1.82 -7.08 6.83
C ARG A 32 -1.07 -7.97 7.81
N HIS A 33 -1.38 -9.27 7.82
CA HIS A 33 -0.69 -10.27 8.64
C HIS A 33 0.70 -10.63 8.09
N LEU A 34 1.03 -10.24 6.86
CA LEU A 34 2.33 -10.44 6.21
C LEU A 34 3.20 -9.16 6.21
N PHE A 35 2.67 -8.04 6.71
CA PHE A 35 3.36 -6.75 6.70
C PHE A 35 4.09 -6.49 8.02
N PHE A 36 5.39 -6.78 8.05
CA PHE A 36 6.24 -6.70 9.24
C PHE A 36 7.32 -5.61 9.15
N GLY A 37 7.91 -5.29 10.29
CA GLY A 37 9.05 -4.37 10.40
C GLY A 37 8.66 -2.90 10.40
N ARG A 38 7.38 -2.59 10.60
CA ARG A 38 6.83 -1.22 10.59
C ARG A 38 5.85 -0.95 11.74
N GLU A 39 5.88 -1.79 12.78
CA GLU A 39 4.95 -1.74 13.91
C GLU A 39 5.14 -0.47 14.75
N ARG A 40 6.38 0.01 14.88
CA ARG A 40 6.68 1.25 15.59
C ARG A 40 6.14 2.45 14.81
N GLU A 41 6.47 2.55 13.54
CA GLU A 41 6.04 3.64 12.67
C GLU A 41 4.52 3.68 12.54
N ALA A 42 3.85 2.53 12.49
CA ALA A 42 2.39 2.44 12.52
C ALA A 42 1.79 3.06 13.78
N ARG A 43 2.29 2.68 14.98
CA ARG A 43 1.82 3.24 16.26
C ARG A 43 2.07 4.74 16.34
N ASP A 44 3.29 5.17 15.99
CA ASP A 44 3.68 6.57 16.09
C ASP A 44 2.89 7.44 15.10
N LEU A 45 2.63 6.94 13.88
CA LEU A 45 1.78 7.60 12.89
C LEU A 45 0.34 7.72 13.38
N LEU A 46 -0.26 6.63 13.90
CA LEU A 46 -1.62 6.65 14.43
C LEU A 46 -1.75 7.68 15.56
N ALA A 47 -0.83 7.66 16.52
CA ALA A 47 -0.83 8.62 17.63
C ALA A 47 -0.80 10.07 17.13
N ARG A 48 -0.01 10.35 16.08
CA ARG A 48 0.06 11.67 15.45
C ARG A 48 -1.22 12.06 14.72
N VAL A 49 -1.85 11.13 13.99
CA VAL A 49 -3.14 11.40 13.34
C VAL A 49 -4.23 11.69 14.37
N LEU A 50 -4.24 10.99 15.51
CA LEU A 50 -5.22 11.22 16.56
C LEU A 50 -5.03 12.59 17.24
N SER A 51 -3.80 13.10 17.32
CA SER A 51 -3.51 14.42 17.91
C SER A 51 -3.63 15.59 16.94
N GLU A 52 -3.38 15.38 15.65
CA GLU A 52 -3.27 16.43 14.64
C GLU A 52 -4.32 16.26 13.55
N ARG A 53 -5.18 17.28 13.36
CA ARG A 53 -6.26 17.23 12.35
C ARG A 53 -5.77 17.33 10.91
N LEU A 54 -4.59 17.89 10.69
CA LEU A 54 -3.94 17.93 9.37
C LEU A 54 -2.51 17.43 9.53
N LEU A 55 -2.22 16.24 9.00
CA LEU A 55 -0.90 15.63 9.10
C LEU A 55 -0.26 15.47 7.72
N LEU A 56 0.97 15.96 7.58
CA LEU A 56 1.82 15.65 6.43
C LEU A 56 2.65 14.40 6.72
N PHE A 57 2.33 13.29 6.06
CA PHE A 57 3.06 12.02 6.17
C PHE A 57 4.01 11.83 4.98
N TYR A 58 5.32 11.88 5.20
CA TYR A 58 6.28 11.73 4.11
C TYR A 58 7.37 10.69 4.39
N ALA A 59 7.92 10.17 3.31
CA ALA A 59 9.02 9.22 3.29
C ALA A 59 9.62 9.17 1.88
N GLN A 60 10.81 8.60 1.74
CA GLN A 60 11.37 8.25 0.44
C GLN A 60 10.39 7.43 -0.42
N SER A 61 10.55 7.50 -1.74
CA SER A 61 9.85 6.61 -2.66
C SER A 61 10.16 5.14 -2.34
N GLY A 62 9.18 4.24 -2.49
CA GLY A 62 9.37 2.81 -2.21
C GLY A 62 9.46 2.42 -0.72
N ALA A 63 9.45 3.37 0.22
CA ALA A 63 9.59 3.07 1.65
C ALA A 63 8.40 2.29 2.28
N GLY A 64 7.29 2.12 1.54
CA GLY A 64 6.10 1.37 1.96
C GLY A 64 4.95 2.22 2.51
N LYS A 65 4.87 3.52 2.19
CA LYS A 65 3.82 4.44 2.68
C LYS A 65 2.40 3.89 2.44
N SER A 66 2.06 3.62 1.18
CA SER A 66 0.74 3.10 0.81
C SER A 66 0.43 1.75 1.46
N SER A 67 1.44 0.89 1.66
CA SER A 67 1.29 -0.37 2.38
C SER A 67 0.99 -0.13 3.86
N LEU A 68 1.71 0.78 4.52
CA LEU A 68 1.48 1.17 5.92
C LEU A 68 0.08 1.74 6.12
N LEU A 69 -0.38 2.60 5.20
CA LEU A 69 -1.73 3.15 5.22
C LEU A 69 -2.78 2.04 5.21
N ARG A 70 -2.71 1.14 4.23
CA ARG A 70 -3.72 0.09 3.99
C ARG A 70 -3.72 -1.02 5.04
N THR A 71 -2.55 -1.38 5.56
CA THR A 71 -2.41 -2.54 6.46
C THR A 71 -2.47 -2.18 7.93
N ARG A 72 -2.16 -0.92 8.30
CA ARG A 72 -2.07 -0.48 9.69
C ARG A 72 -2.94 0.74 9.96
N LEU A 73 -2.62 1.89 9.37
CA LEU A 73 -3.28 3.16 9.75
C LEU A 73 -4.79 3.12 9.54
N ILE A 74 -5.25 2.73 8.34
CA ILE A 74 -6.68 2.70 8.00
C ILE A 74 -7.43 1.73 8.91
N PRO A 75 -7.00 0.46 9.08
CA PRO A 75 -7.64 -0.47 10.01
C PRO A 75 -7.70 0.06 11.45
N GLN A 76 -6.59 0.60 11.96
CA GLN A 76 -6.52 1.09 13.32
C GLN A 76 -7.43 2.30 13.53
N LEU A 77 -7.51 3.23 12.57
CA LEU A 77 -8.48 4.32 12.62
C LEU A 77 -9.94 3.82 12.57
N GLN A 78 -10.23 2.74 11.85
CA GLN A 78 -11.58 2.16 11.82
C GLN A 78 -11.97 1.47 13.15
N GLU A 79 -10.98 1.00 13.92
CA GLU A 79 -11.16 0.46 15.26
C GLU A 79 -11.41 1.57 16.30
N GLU A 80 -10.94 2.80 16.03
CA GLU A 80 -11.17 3.96 16.90
C GLU A 80 -12.65 4.39 16.91
N LYS A 81 -13.21 4.54 18.11
CA LYS A 81 -14.65 4.82 18.28
C LYS A 81 -15.05 6.11 17.55
N GLY A 82 -16.01 6.00 16.65
CA GLY A 82 -16.60 7.14 15.94
C GLY A 82 -15.75 7.68 14.79
N PHE A 83 -14.62 7.04 14.44
CA PHE A 83 -13.91 7.34 13.21
C PHE A 83 -14.56 6.64 12.01
N VAL A 84 -14.62 7.36 10.90
CA VAL A 84 -15.01 6.85 9.59
C VAL A 84 -13.93 7.25 8.61
N VAL A 85 -13.19 6.25 8.12
CA VAL A 85 -12.19 6.48 7.09
C VAL A 85 -12.88 6.54 5.73
N LEU A 86 -12.70 7.66 5.03
CA LEU A 86 -13.18 7.87 3.67
C LEU A 86 -12.32 7.09 2.66
N PRO A 87 -12.77 6.90 1.42
CA PRO A 87 -11.91 6.34 0.36
C PRO A 87 -10.60 7.11 0.25
N VAL A 88 -9.51 6.38 -0.01
CA VAL A 88 -8.19 7.01 -0.18
C VAL A 88 -8.18 7.80 -1.49
N GLY A 89 -8.02 9.11 -1.38
CA GLY A 89 -8.05 10.02 -2.51
C GLY A 89 -6.73 10.13 -3.28
N ARG A 90 -6.82 10.57 -4.53
CA ARG A 90 -5.72 10.91 -5.45
C ARG A 90 -6.00 12.27 -6.10
N VAL A 91 -4.98 13.09 -6.30
CA VAL A 91 -5.15 14.44 -6.88
C VAL A 91 -4.76 14.52 -8.36
N SER A 92 -4.26 13.43 -8.94
CA SER A 92 -4.05 13.30 -10.38
C SER A 92 -5.05 12.33 -11.03
N GLY A 93 -5.12 12.43 -12.36
CA GLY A 93 -6.07 11.71 -13.20
C GLY A 93 -6.30 12.47 -14.49
N GLU A 94 -6.65 11.76 -15.55
CA GLU A 94 -7.10 12.38 -16.80
C GLU A 94 -8.58 12.72 -16.71
N LEU A 95 -9.02 13.74 -17.45
CA LEU A 95 -10.44 14.06 -17.55
C LEU A 95 -11.15 12.92 -18.31
N PRO A 96 -12.20 12.30 -17.74
CA PRO A 96 -12.99 11.30 -18.44
C PRO A 96 -13.63 11.85 -19.71
N VAL A 97 -13.89 10.96 -20.66
CA VAL A 97 -14.62 11.31 -21.89
C VAL A 97 -15.98 11.93 -21.51
N GLY A 98 -16.29 13.08 -22.11
CA GLY A 98 -17.53 13.83 -21.84
C GLY A 98 -17.39 14.96 -20.81
N VAL A 99 -16.28 15.04 -20.08
CA VAL A 99 -15.98 16.16 -19.17
C VAL A 99 -15.04 17.15 -19.87
N ALA A 100 -15.61 18.23 -20.42
CA ALA A 100 -14.84 19.20 -21.20
C ALA A 100 -14.06 20.22 -20.34
N GLN A 101 -14.64 20.65 -19.21
CA GLN A 101 -14.06 21.65 -18.33
C GLN A 101 -14.39 21.32 -16.88
N VAL A 102 -13.43 21.62 -16.00
CA VAL A 102 -13.57 21.52 -14.54
C VAL A 102 -12.99 22.77 -13.90
N ASP A 103 -13.57 23.21 -12.79
CA ASP A 103 -13.14 24.42 -12.10
C ASP A 103 -11.74 24.30 -11.51
N ASN A 104 -11.42 23.10 -10.98
CA ASN A 104 -10.11 22.78 -10.43
C ASN A 104 -9.79 21.31 -10.66
N ILE A 105 -8.73 21.02 -11.42
CA ILE A 105 -8.38 19.64 -11.79
C ILE A 105 -7.98 18.77 -10.59
N PHE A 106 -7.32 19.35 -9.59
CA PHE A 106 -6.84 18.61 -8.42
C PHE A 106 -7.99 18.28 -7.48
N VAL A 107 -8.93 19.21 -7.29
CA VAL A 107 -10.16 18.94 -6.54
C VAL A 107 -10.98 17.90 -7.29
N PHE A 108 -11.24 18.10 -8.59
CA PHE A 108 -12.00 17.16 -9.41
C PHE A 108 -11.46 15.73 -9.33
N ASN A 109 -10.16 15.54 -9.53
CA ASN A 109 -9.53 14.22 -9.44
C ASN A 109 -9.62 13.63 -8.02
N LEU A 110 -9.49 14.46 -6.98
CA LEU A 110 -9.73 14.02 -5.60
C LEU A 110 -11.15 13.49 -5.42
N LEU A 111 -12.16 14.24 -5.86
CA LEU A 111 -13.56 13.83 -5.77
C LEU A 111 -13.79 12.54 -6.56
N LEU A 112 -13.34 12.48 -7.82
CA LEU A 112 -13.48 11.34 -8.71
C LEU A 112 -12.83 10.07 -8.16
N SER A 113 -11.67 10.20 -7.51
CA SER A 113 -10.98 9.05 -6.91
C SER A 113 -11.68 8.48 -5.68
N MET A 114 -12.56 9.26 -5.05
CA MET A 114 -13.29 8.89 -3.85
C MET A 114 -14.75 8.50 -4.14
N ASP A 115 -15.32 9.04 -5.20
CA ASP A 115 -16.69 8.78 -5.63
C ASP A 115 -16.77 7.45 -6.40
N GLU A 116 -17.59 6.54 -5.90
CA GLU A 116 -17.90 5.26 -6.56
C GLU A 116 -19.20 5.37 -7.39
N GLY A 117 -19.64 6.59 -7.66
CA GLY A 117 -20.77 6.93 -8.51
C GLY A 117 -20.46 6.74 -10.00
N ALA A 118 -21.52 6.77 -10.80
CA ALA A 118 -21.44 6.44 -12.22
C ALA A 118 -21.20 7.63 -13.17
N ASP A 119 -21.39 8.87 -12.71
CA ASP A 119 -21.44 10.06 -13.56
C ASP A 119 -20.42 11.13 -13.14
N PRO A 120 -19.19 11.10 -13.69
CA PRO A 120 -18.14 12.06 -13.37
C PRO A 120 -18.50 13.51 -13.69
N ALA A 121 -19.40 13.77 -14.64
CA ALA A 121 -19.74 15.14 -15.05
C ALA A 121 -20.39 15.93 -13.90
N ARG A 122 -21.04 15.23 -12.96
CA ARG A 122 -21.64 15.85 -11.76
C ARG A 122 -20.61 16.46 -10.82
N LEU A 123 -19.35 16.03 -10.88
CA LEU A 123 -18.29 16.49 -9.99
C LEU A 123 -17.52 17.70 -10.55
N ALA A 124 -17.73 18.06 -11.81
CA ALA A 124 -16.91 19.05 -12.54
C ALA A 124 -16.81 20.43 -11.86
N HIS A 125 -17.86 20.82 -11.14
CA HIS A 125 -18.01 22.12 -10.47
C HIS A 125 -18.29 21.99 -8.97
N VAL A 126 -18.10 20.79 -8.40
CA VAL A 126 -18.34 20.54 -6.98
C VAL A 126 -17.10 20.94 -6.19
N THR A 127 -17.31 21.66 -5.09
CA THR A 127 -16.23 22.03 -4.16
C THR A 127 -15.92 20.88 -3.21
N LEU A 128 -14.69 20.83 -2.68
CA LEU A 128 -14.31 19.79 -1.72
C LEU A 128 -15.21 19.77 -0.47
N GLY A 129 -15.57 20.94 0.06
CA GLY A 129 -16.44 21.04 1.23
C GLY A 129 -17.85 20.51 0.97
N ASP A 130 -18.43 20.88 -0.17
CA ASP A 130 -19.76 20.40 -0.57
C ASP A 130 -19.78 18.88 -0.82
N PHE A 131 -18.74 18.38 -1.50
CA PHE A 131 -18.56 16.95 -1.71
C PHE A 131 -18.51 16.19 -0.39
N LEU A 132 -17.63 16.57 0.53
CA LEU A 132 -17.46 15.86 1.81
C LEU A 132 -18.73 15.91 2.67
N ALA A 133 -19.46 17.03 2.65
CA ALA A 133 -20.72 17.17 3.39
C ALA A 133 -21.81 16.24 2.87
N ARG A 134 -21.78 15.89 1.57
CA ARG A 134 -22.79 15.09 0.88
C ARG A 134 -22.29 13.73 0.39
N LEU A 135 -21.12 13.30 0.84
CA LEU A 135 -20.58 11.99 0.52
C LEU A 135 -21.26 10.94 1.42
N THR A 136 -22.06 10.07 0.82
CA THR A 136 -22.93 9.14 1.55
C THR A 136 -22.60 7.68 1.23
N ARG A 137 -22.99 6.77 2.13
CA ARG A 137 -22.85 5.32 1.92
C ARG A 137 -24.07 4.77 1.18
N GLN A 138 -23.92 4.51 -0.12
CA GLN A 138 -24.99 4.00 -0.98
C GLN A 138 -24.70 2.57 -1.45
N THR A 139 -25.72 1.93 -2.03
CA THR A 139 -25.53 0.63 -2.68
C THR A 139 -24.95 0.87 -4.08
N VAL A 140 -23.81 0.25 -4.37
CA VAL A 140 -23.11 0.32 -5.67
C VAL A 140 -22.76 -1.09 -6.16
N PRO A 141 -22.64 -1.33 -7.47
CA PRO A 141 -22.15 -2.60 -7.99
C PRO A 141 -20.63 -2.76 -7.74
N ASP A 142 -20.21 -3.97 -7.40
CA ASP A 142 -18.81 -4.37 -7.46
C ASP A 142 -18.38 -4.73 -8.91
N PRO A 143 -17.09 -5.01 -9.17
CA PRO A 143 -16.62 -5.36 -10.51
C PRO A 143 -17.29 -6.58 -11.13
N GLU A 144 -17.87 -7.47 -10.31
CA GLU A 144 -18.64 -8.64 -10.76
C GLU A 144 -20.16 -8.37 -10.83
N GLY A 145 -20.58 -7.11 -10.62
CA GLY A 145 -21.97 -6.67 -10.67
C GLY A 145 -22.80 -6.95 -9.42
N ARG A 146 -22.19 -7.38 -8.31
CA ARG A 146 -22.89 -7.65 -7.04
C ARG A 146 -23.05 -6.38 -6.22
N GLU A 147 -24.16 -6.27 -5.49
CA GLU A 147 -24.42 -5.11 -4.64
C GLU A 147 -23.51 -5.08 -3.41
N ARG A 148 -22.92 -3.91 -3.14
CA ARG A 148 -22.16 -3.62 -1.92
C ARG A 148 -22.37 -2.17 -1.47
N LYS A 149 -21.90 -1.82 -0.27
CA LYS A 149 -21.90 -0.41 0.19
C LYS A 149 -20.65 0.31 -0.31
N GLY A 150 -20.85 1.35 -1.12
CA GLY A 150 -19.81 2.26 -1.61
C GLY A 150 -20.05 3.69 -1.14
N TRP A 151 -19.09 4.56 -1.39
CA TRP A 151 -19.22 5.99 -1.16
C TRP A 151 -19.66 6.69 -2.44
N VAL A 152 -20.76 7.45 -2.37
CA VAL A 152 -21.33 8.15 -3.51
C VAL A 152 -21.69 9.56 -3.10
N TYR A 153 -21.28 10.52 -3.92
CA TYR A 153 -21.71 11.91 -3.81
C TYR A 153 -23.16 12.04 -4.24
N ASP A 154 -23.97 12.63 -3.36
CA ASP A 154 -25.39 12.82 -3.58
C ASP A 154 -25.75 14.29 -3.38
N ALA A 155 -25.98 15.00 -4.48
CA ALA A 155 -26.27 16.44 -4.46
C ALA A 155 -27.53 16.78 -3.62
N ASP A 156 -28.45 15.83 -3.45
CA ASP A 156 -29.69 16.01 -2.71
C ASP A 156 -29.57 15.57 -1.24
N ALA A 157 -28.45 14.96 -0.85
CA ALA A 157 -28.23 14.53 0.52
C ALA A 157 -28.14 15.72 1.48
N THR A 158 -28.77 15.53 2.65
CA THR A 158 -28.59 16.44 3.79
C THR A 158 -27.26 16.12 4.47
N ALA A 159 -26.55 17.17 4.89
CA ALA A 159 -25.25 17.00 5.55
C ALA A 159 -25.40 16.08 6.77
N ALA A 160 -24.53 15.07 6.85
CA ALA A 160 -24.60 14.08 7.91
C ALA A 160 -24.48 14.76 9.30
N PRO A 161 -25.29 14.37 10.30
CA PRO A 161 -25.22 14.96 11.63
C PRO A 161 -23.82 14.80 12.23
N GLY A 162 -23.30 15.88 12.83
CA GLY A 162 -21.90 16.10 13.22
C GLY A 162 -21.38 15.29 14.41
N SER A 163 -21.69 13.99 14.49
CA SER A 163 -21.24 13.10 15.57
C SER A 163 -20.11 12.14 15.17
N ARG A 164 -19.72 12.08 13.90
CA ARG A 164 -18.66 11.19 13.40
C ARG A 164 -17.40 11.97 13.06
N ARG A 165 -16.25 11.35 13.30
CA ARG A 165 -14.93 11.84 12.92
C ARG A 165 -14.56 11.26 11.57
N TYR A 166 -14.37 12.08 10.56
CA TYR A 166 -14.01 11.64 9.23
C TYR A 166 -12.50 11.72 9.04
N ALA A 167 -11.89 10.68 8.47
CA ALA A 167 -10.49 10.68 8.06
C ALA A 167 -10.41 10.67 6.53
N LEU A 168 -10.00 11.81 5.95
CA LEU A 168 -9.62 11.95 4.56
C LEU A 168 -8.12 11.65 4.42
N ILE A 169 -7.79 10.61 3.65
CA ILE A 169 -6.39 10.27 3.37
C ILE A 169 -6.17 10.51 1.88
N VAL A 170 -5.22 11.38 1.54
CA VAL A 170 -4.82 11.64 0.15
C VAL A 170 -3.43 11.06 -0.05
N ASP A 171 -3.34 9.99 -0.83
CA ASP A 171 -2.08 9.28 -1.06
C ASP A 171 -1.37 9.84 -2.31
N GLN A 172 -0.04 9.79 -2.37
CA GLN A 172 0.78 10.40 -3.45
C GLN A 172 0.42 11.87 -3.72
N PHE A 173 0.24 12.65 -2.65
CA PHE A 173 -0.11 14.06 -2.73
C PHE A 173 0.92 14.92 -3.47
N GLU A 174 2.17 14.45 -3.67
CA GLU A 174 3.14 15.13 -4.55
C GLU A 174 2.61 15.35 -5.98
N GLU A 175 1.62 14.56 -6.40
CA GLU A 175 0.92 14.70 -7.67
C GLU A 175 0.27 16.07 -7.87
N ILE A 176 -0.03 16.81 -6.80
CA ILE A 176 -0.49 18.21 -6.91
C ILE A 176 0.59 19.10 -7.58
N ILE A 177 1.87 18.74 -7.42
CA ILE A 177 3.03 19.45 -7.97
C ILE A 177 3.47 18.84 -9.30
N THR A 178 3.49 17.52 -9.41
CA THR A 178 4.06 16.82 -10.57
C THR A 178 3.08 16.62 -11.71
N SER A 179 1.78 16.49 -11.42
CA SER A 179 0.75 16.39 -12.43
C SER A 179 0.30 17.78 -12.91
N HIS A 180 -0.27 17.82 -14.12
CA HIS A 180 -0.88 19.02 -14.71
C HIS A 180 -0.05 20.30 -14.53
N PRO A 181 1.22 20.35 -14.98
CA PRO A 181 2.11 21.49 -14.73
C PRO A 181 1.57 22.82 -15.29
N GLY A 182 0.77 22.78 -16.36
CA GLY A 182 0.10 23.95 -16.92
C GLY A 182 -1.03 24.53 -16.06
N ARG A 183 -1.58 23.76 -15.10
CA ARG A 183 -2.69 24.16 -14.22
C ARG A 183 -2.21 24.56 -12.81
N TRP A 184 -0.96 24.97 -12.65
CA TRP A 184 -0.35 25.30 -11.35
C TRP A 184 -1.11 26.37 -10.55
N ARG A 185 -1.82 27.29 -11.23
CA ARG A 185 -2.64 28.34 -10.58
C ARG A 185 -3.80 27.77 -9.74
N GLU A 186 -4.24 26.55 -10.05
CA GLU A 186 -5.33 25.88 -9.33
C GLU A 186 -4.88 25.25 -8.01
N ARG A 187 -3.57 25.11 -7.78
CA ARG A 187 -3.02 24.52 -6.55
C ARG A 187 -3.40 25.34 -5.33
N GLU A 188 -3.26 26.67 -5.39
CA GLU A 188 -3.67 27.54 -4.29
C GLU A 188 -5.16 27.37 -3.97
N ALA A 189 -6.01 27.35 -4.99
CA ALA A 189 -7.45 27.16 -4.81
C ALA A 189 -7.77 25.80 -4.17
N PHE A 190 -7.03 24.74 -4.48
CA PHE A 190 -7.15 23.44 -3.80
C PHE A 190 -6.90 23.57 -2.29
N PHE A 191 -5.78 24.19 -1.89
CA PHE A 191 -5.44 24.35 -0.46
C PHE A 191 -6.47 25.22 0.28
N ARG A 192 -6.98 26.27 -0.37
CA ARG A 192 -8.07 27.09 0.20
C ARG A 192 -9.36 26.29 0.39
N GLN A 193 -9.71 25.41 -0.54
CA GLN A 193 -10.87 24.53 -0.39
C GLN A 193 -10.66 23.50 0.72
N LEU A 194 -9.45 22.94 0.86
CA LEU A 194 -9.11 22.04 1.96
C LEU A 194 -9.29 22.72 3.32
N ASP A 195 -8.76 23.93 3.47
CA ASP A 195 -8.91 24.73 4.69
C ASP A 195 -10.37 25.06 4.98
N ALA A 196 -11.13 25.47 3.96
CA ALA A 196 -12.56 25.76 4.10
C ALA A 196 -13.35 24.53 4.57
N ALA A 197 -13.08 23.35 4.01
CA ALA A 197 -13.71 22.10 4.43
C ALA A 197 -13.38 21.75 5.89
N MET A 198 -12.12 21.89 6.29
CA MET A 198 -11.69 21.63 7.68
C MET A 198 -12.26 22.62 8.69
N ARG A 199 -12.48 23.88 8.31
CA ARG A 199 -13.15 24.88 9.17
C ARG A 199 -14.65 24.63 9.27
N ALA A 200 -15.28 24.17 8.19
CA ALA A 200 -16.70 23.84 8.17
C ALA A 200 -17.02 22.60 9.01
N ASP A 201 -16.14 21.59 9.01
CA ASP A 201 -16.30 20.38 9.80
C ASP A 201 -15.18 20.24 10.84
N PRO A 202 -15.42 20.53 12.14
CA PRO A 202 -14.44 20.34 13.19
C PRO A 202 -14.07 18.86 13.42
N ASN A 203 -14.83 17.93 12.85
CA ASN A 203 -14.59 16.50 12.93
C ASN A 203 -13.91 15.93 11.68
N LEU A 204 -13.34 16.76 10.80
CA LEU A 204 -12.52 16.32 9.69
C LEU A 204 -11.03 16.25 10.06
N TRP A 205 -10.46 15.06 9.91
CA TRP A 205 -9.02 14.75 9.94
C TRP A 205 -8.53 14.51 8.52
N VAL A 206 -7.34 15.03 8.22
CA VAL A 206 -6.73 14.96 6.90
C VAL A 206 -5.30 14.44 7.03
N VAL A 207 -4.97 13.41 6.26
CA VAL A 207 -3.60 12.90 6.13
C VAL A 207 -3.18 13.04 4.67
N LEU A 208 -2.17 13.87 4.43
CA LEU A 208 -1.58 14.05 3.11
C LEU A 208 -0.29 13.24 3.06
N THR A 209 -0.23 12.23 2.21
CA THR A 209 0.97 11.40 2.08
C THR A 209 1.77 11.81 0.86
N LEU A 210 3.09 11.92 0.97
CA LEU A 210 3.92 12.29 -0.17
C LEU A 210 5.35 11.77 -0.10
N ARG A 211 6.07 11.94 -1.20
CA ARG A 211 7.52 11.77 -1.24
C ARG A 211 8.26 12.93 -0.55
N GLU A 212 9.33 12.59 0.18
CA GLU A 212 10.14 13.56 0.92
C GLU A 212 10.71 14.68 0.03
N ASP A 213 11.08 14.36 -1.22
CA ASP A 213 11.61 15.30 -2.21
C ASP A 213 10.67 16.49 -2.50
N TYR A 214 9.36 16.32 -2.27
CA TYR A 214 8.32 17.32 -2.58
C TYR A 214 7.83 18.08 -1.37
N VAL A 215 8.35 17.83 -0.17
CA VAL A 215 7.91 18.53 1.05
C VAL A 215 8.13 20.04 0.94
N ALA A 216 9.31 20.47 0.48
CA ALA A 216 9.60 21.89 0.31
C ALA A 216 8.74 22.56 -0.78
N ALA A 217 8.29 21.79 -1.78
CA ALA A 217 7.41 22.31 -2.83
C ALA A 217 6.02 22.72 -2.31
N LEU A 218 5.66 22.31 -1.09
CA LEU A 218 4.41 22.70 -0.44
C LEU A 218 4.51 24.02 0.33
N ASP A 219 5.71 24.54 0.61
CA ASP A 219 5.91 25.75 1.41
C ASP A 219 5.16 26.98 0.88
N PRO A 220 5.08 27.24 -0.44
CA PRO A 220 4.27 28.36 -0.97
C PRO A 220 2.78 28.27 -0.63
N TYR A 221 2.27 27.06 -0.37
CA TYR A 221 0.85 26.83 -0.11
C TYR A 221 0.51 26.63 1.36
N ALA A 222 1.51 26.40 2.22
CA ALA A 222 1.33 26.25 3.66
C ALA A 222 0.53 27.41 4.31
N PRO A 223 0.67 28.69 3.91
CA PRO A 223 -0.14 29.76 4.48
C PRO A 223 -1.65 29.66 4.24
N PHE A 224 -2.10 28.82 3.29
CA PHE A 224 -3.51 28.69 2.91
C PHE A 224 -4.28 27.62 3.69
N VAL A 225 -3.61 26.86 4.57
CA VAL A 225 -4.24 25.80 5.39
C VAL A 225 -3.97 25.99 6.88
N ALA A 226 -4.89 25.47 7.69
CA ALA A 226 -4.79 25.39 9.14
C ALA A 226 -3.41 24.92 9.60
N ASP A 227 -2.89 25.59 10.65
CA ASP A 227 -1.60 25.31 11.27
C ASP A 227 -0.40 25.23 10.31
N ARG A 228 -0.52 25.78 9.10
CA ARG A 228 0.55 25.90 8.10
C ARG A 228 1.31 24.59 7.81
N LEU A 229 0.61 23.45 7.77
CA LEU A 229 1.24 22.12 7.56
C LEU A 229 2.40 21.83 8.55
N ARG A 230 2.29 22.33 9.78
CA ARG A 230 3.33 22.15 10.82
C ARG A 230 3.42 20.72 11.32
N ALA A 231 2.28 20.05 11.48
CA ALA A 231 2.24 18.66 11.89
C ALA A 231 2.78 17.76 10.77
N ARG A 232 3.87 17.08 11.08
CA ARG A 232 4.69 16.32 10.14
C ARG A 232 5.07 14.98 10.74
N PHE A 233 4.97 13.92 9.96
CA PHE A 233 5.46 12.60 10.31
C PHE A 233 6.38 12.08 9.21
N TYR A 234 7.63 11.82 9.56
CA TYR A 234 8.61 11.20 8.68
C TYR A 234 8.70 9.70 8.99
N MET A 235 8.46 8.85 7.99
CA MET A 235 8.78 7.43 8.10
C MET A 235 10.19 7.20 7.57
N GLU A 236 11.08 6.83 8.48
CA GLU A 236 12.48 6.54 8.16
C GLU A 236 12.62 5.33 7.21
N ARG A 237 13.78 5.30 6.55
CA ARG A 237 14.19 4.15 5.74
C ARG A 237 14.27 2.90 6.62
N MET A 238 14.04 1.72 6.02
CA MET A 238 13.95 0.48 6.78
C MET A 238 15.34 0.07 7.30
N GLY A 239 15.52 0.11 8.61
CA GLY A 239 16.75 -0.38 9.26
C GLY A 239 16.85 -1.91 9.25
N VAL A 240 18.03 -2.43 9.61
CA VAL A 240 18.32 -3.88 9.57
C VAL A 240 17.36 -4.70 10.43
N ALA A 241 17.05 -4.28 11.66
CA ALA A 241 16.13 -5.01 12.53
C ALA A 241 14.73 -5.14 11.92
N ALA A 242 14.21 -4.05 11.34
CA ALA A 242 12.94 -4.05 10.63
C ALA A 242 12.97 -4.92 9.36
N ALA A 243 14.08 -4.90 8.62
CA ALA A 243 14.27 -5.74 7.44
C ALA A 243 14.29 -7.23 7.80
N LEU A 244 14.95 -7.61 8.89
CA LEU A 244 14.97 -8.99 9.38
C LEU A 244 13.57 -9.49 9.72
N ASP A 245 12.76 -8.67 10.37
CA ASP A 245 11.35 -8.98 10.63
C ASP A 245 10.56 -9.17 9.33
N ALA A 246 10.75 -8.27 8.36
CA ALA A 246 10.10 -8.33 7.05
C ALA A 246 10.56 -9.51 6.17
N ILE A 247 11.75 -10.06 6.43
CA ILE A 247 12.28 -11.27 5.77
C ILE A 247 11.76 -12.52 6.48
N ARG A 248 11.97 -12.65 7.80
CA ARG A 248 11.76 -13.92 8.51
C ARG A 248 10.29 -14.26 8.72
N LYS A 249 9.53 -13.31 9.26
CA LYS A 249 8.18 -13.56 9.77
C LYS A 249 7.20 -14.04 8.70
N PRO A 250 7.21 -13.53 7.45
CA PRO A 250 6.37 -14.10 6.40
C PRO A 250 6.69 -15.57 6.09
N ALA A 251 7.97 -15.94 6.06
CA ALA A 251 8.41 -17.31 5.80
C ALA A 251 8.03 -18.26 6.95
N GLU A 252 8.20 -17.80 8.19
CA GLU A 252 7.78 -18.52 9.41
C GLU A 252 6.27 -18.78 9.41
N LEU A 253 5.45 -17.77 9.08
CA LEU A 253 3.99 -17.92 8.96
C LEU A 253 3.58 -18.92 7.88
N ALA A 254 4.36 -19.01 6.80
CA ALA A 254 4.15 -19.98 5.74
C ALA A 254 4.76 -21.37 6.05
N GLY A 255 5.26 -21.59 7.27
CA GLY A 255 5.79 -22.87 7.74
C GLY A 255 7.19 -23.22 7.23
N ARG A 256 7.94 -22.24 6.71
CA ARG A 256 9.28 -22.43 6.14
C ARG A 256 10.22 -21.33 6.64
N PRO A 257 10.75 -21.45 7.87
CA PRO A 257 11.71 -20.47 8.38
C PRO A 257 13.03 -20.53 7.60
N PHE A 258 13.72 -19.39 7.49
CA PHE A 258 15.09 -19.36 6.99
C PHE A 258 16.02 -20.14 7.91
N ALA A 259 17.05 -20.77 7.36
CA ALA A 259 18.14 -21.29 8.17
C ALA A 259 18.89 -20.16 8.89
N GLU A 260 19.57 -20.52 9.98
CA GLU A 260 20.35 -19.61 10.81
C GLU A 260 21.35 -18.79 9.97
N GLY A 261 21.38 -17.47 10.19
CA GLY A 261 22.28 -16.53 9.50
C GLY A 261 21.89 -16.16 8.07
N VAL A 262 20.96 -16.88 7.42
CA VAL A 262 20.61 -16.63 6.01
C VAL A 262 19.84 -15.32 5.84
N ALA A 263 18.91 -15.02 6.74
CA ALA A 263 18.16 -13.77 6.70
C ALA A 263 19.05 -12.55 6.96
N GLU A 264 20.04 -12.67 7.85
CA GLU A 264 21.07 -11.68 8.10
C GLU A 264 21.92 -11.44 6.87
N GLN A 265 22.42 -12.51 6.25
CA GLN A 265 23.21 -12.41 5.03
C GLN A 265 22.41 -11.75 3.90
N LEU A 266 21.12 -12.08 3.77
CA LEU A 266 20.23 -11.45 2.80
C LEU A 266 20.06 -9.95 3.09
N ALA A 267 19.78 -9.57 4.34
CA ALA A 267 19.67 -8.16 4.73
C ALA A 267 20.99 -7.39 4.51
N ASP A 268 22.13 -8.03 4.80
CA ASP A 268 23.47 -7.48 4.57
C ASP A 268 23.78 -7.28 3.09
N ASN A 269 23.35 -8.20 2.23
CA ASN A 269 23.47 -8.06 0.78
C ASN A 269 22.59 -6.94 0.25
N LEU A 270 21.34 -6.84 0.74
CA LEU A 270 20.37 -5.83 0.31
C LEU A 270 20.71 -4.41 0.74
N ARG A 271 21.53 -4.24 1.79
CA ARG A 271 22.01 -2.92 2.22
C ARG A 271 23.31 -2.49 1.56
N GLN A 272 23.89 -3.28 0.65
CA GLN A 272 25.12 -2.89 -0.06
C GLN A 272 24.86 -1.71 -1.00
N VAL A 273 25.67 -0.66 -0.90
CA VAL A 273 25.57 0.55 -1.72
C VAL A 273 26.85 0.71 -2.53
N ARG A 274 26.71 1.03 -3.82
CA ARG A 274 27.84 1.42 -4.67
C ARG A 274 28.26 2.85 -4.37
N VAL A 275 29.53 3.06 -4.06
CA VAL A 275 30.09 4.40 -3.88
C VAL A 275 30.51 4.93 -5.25
N PRO A 276 30.06 6.12 -5.68
CA PRO A 276 30.50 6.72 -6.94
C PRO A 276 32.03 6.81 -7.01
N GLY A 277 32.61 6.32 -8.10
CA GLY A 277 34.07 6.31 -8.30
C GLY A 277 34.81 5.16 -7.61
N GLN A 278 34.12 4.21 -6.98
CA GLN A 278 34.71 2.98 -6.46
C GLN A 278 34.03 1.76 -7.09
N GLU A 279 34.82 0.71 -7.37
CA GLU A 279 34.28 -0.57 -7.84
C GLU A 279 33.63 -1.39 -6.71
N ALA A 280 34.09 -1.18 -5.47
CA ALA A 280 33.59 -1.89 -4.29
C ALA A 280 32.25 -1.32 -3.78
N THR A 281 31.40 -2.20 -3.25
CA THR A 281 30.23 -1.81 -2.47
C THR A 281 30.59 -1.68 -0.99
N VAL A 282 29.88 -0.80 -0.29
CA VAL A 282 29.98 -0.65 1.16
C VAL A 282 28.64 -0.96 1.82
N ALA A 283 28.67 -1.46 3.05
CA ALA A 283 27.46 -1.71 3.82
C ALA A 283 26.77 -0.39 4.16
N GLY A 284 25.56 -0.21 3.63
CA GLY A 284 24.67 0.88 3.96
C GLY A 284 23.96 0.68 5.31
N GLN A 285 23.31 1.76 5.75
CA GLN A 285 22.53 1.78 6.99
C GLN A 285 21.14 1.16 6.84
N TYR A 286 20.57 1.17 5.63
CA TYR A 286 19.17 0.85 5.37
C TYR A 286 19.02 -0.17 4.25
N VAL A 287 17.91 -0.90 4.30
CA VAL A 287 17.45 -1.82 3.26
C VAL A 287 16.29 -1.17 2.51
N GLU A 288 16.27 -1.30 1.19
CA GLU A 288 15.14 -0.82 0.38
C GLU A 288 13.98 -1.83 0.40
N PRO A 289 12.79 -1.47 0.95
CA PRO A 289 11.70 -2.43 1.12
C PRO A 289 11.23 -3.07 -0.19
N VAL A 290 11.24 -2.33 -1.29
CA VAL A 290 10.87 -2.86 -2.62
C VAL A 290 11.86 -3.93 -3.07
N GLN A 291 13.17 -3.69 -2.91
CA GLN A 291 14.19 -4.68 -3.30
C GLN A 291 14.10 -5.93 -2.42
N LEU A 292 13.90 -5.75 -1.10
CA LEU A 292 13.65 -6.85 -0.18
C LEU A 292 12.48 -7.71 -0.64
N GLN A 293 11.32 -7.09 -0.94
CA GLN A 293 10.15 -7.84 -1.39
C GLN A 293 10.39 -8.55 -2.72
N VAL A 294 11.09 -7.94 -3.67
CA VAL A 294 11.42 -8.58 -4.95
C VAL A 294 12.29 -9.81 -4.75
N VAL A 295 13.37 -9.68 -3.97
CA VAL A 295 14.31 -10.79 -3.75
C VAL A 295 13.65 -11.92 -2.98
N CYS A 296 12.93 -11.63 -1.89
CA CYS A 296 12.23 -12.65 -1.12
C CYS A 296 11.13 -13.35 -1.94
N TYR A 297 10.39 -12.59 -2.76
CA TYR A 297 9.39 -13.15 -3.68
C TYR A 297 10.01 -14.16 -4.65
N GLN A 298 11.11 -13.78 -5.30
CA GLN A 298 11.81 -14.61 -6.27
C GLN A 298 12.42 -15.86 -5.62
N LEU A 299 13.05 -15.72 -4.46
CA LEU A 299 13.57 -16.86 -3.70
C LEU A 299 12.46 -17.86 -3.39
N TRP A 300 11.29 -17.38 -2.99
CA TRP A 300 10.16 -18.25 -2.68
C TRP A 300 9.55 -18.93 -3.91
N GLU A 301 9.37 -18.22 -5.03
CA GLU A 301 8.88 -18.83 -6.27
C GLU A 301 9.86 -19.89 -6.80
N GLY A 302 11.16 -19.64 -6.74
CA GLY A 302 12.18 -20.62 -7.15
C GLY A 302 12.11 -21.93 -6.37
N LEU A 303 11.77 -21.87 -5.07
CA LEU A 303 11.55 -23.08 -4.26
C LEU A 303 10.31 -23.85 -4.69
N ARG A 304 9.21 -23.14 -4.96
CA ARG A 304 7.95 -23.77 -5.39
C ARG A 304 8.13 -24.49 -6.73
N GLU A 305 8.86 -23.87 -7.67
CA GLU A 305 9.15 -24.47 -8.98
C GLU A 305 10.00 -25.75 -8.83
N ALA A 306 11.02 -25.73 -7.98
CA ALA A 306 11.86 -26.90 -7.71
C ALA A 306 11.03 -28.07 -7.14
N GLU A 307 10.13 -27.80 -6.19
CA GLU A 307 9.27 -28.83 -5.60
C GLU A 307 8.22 -29.39 -6.56
N ILE A 308 7.68 -28.55 -7.45
CA ILE A 308 6.77 -28.99 -8.50
C ILE A 308 7.53 -29.85 -9.52
N GLY A 309 8.77 -29.49 -9.85
CA GLY A 309 9.66 -30.25 -10.71
C GLY A 309 9.99 -31.64 -10.15
N GLU A 310 10.32 -31.72 -8.85
CA GLU A 310 10.59 -32.99 -8.16
C GLU A 310 9.35 -33.88 -7.99
N ARG A 311 8.13 -33.30 -7.96
CA ARG A 311 6.86 -34.04 -7.84
C ARG A 311 6.30 -34.57 -9.16
N ARG A 312 6.88 -34.25 -10.32
CA ARG A 312 6.49 -34.88 -11.59
C ARG A 312 7.17 -36.25 -11.72
N PRO A 313 6.43 -37.38 -11.72
CA PRO A 313 7.04 -38.67 -12.02
C PRO A 313 7.55 -38.67 -13.45
N GLU A 314 8.77 -39.17 -13.66
CA GLU A 314 9.30 -39.51 -14.99
C GLU A 314 8.39 -40.57 -15.61
N THR A 315 7.41 -40.14 -16.39
CA THR A 315 6.70 -41.01 -17.33
C THR A 315 7.01 -40.55 -18.73
N GLY A 316 7.83 -41.35 -19.44
CA GLY A 316 7.97 -41.28 -20.89
C GLY A 316 9.42 -41.29 -21.36
N ASP A 317 9.95 -42.50 -21.53
CA ASP A 317 11.06 -42.81 -22.44
C ASP A 317 10.88 -42.12 -23.80
N TRP A 318 11.87 -41.35 -24.26
CA TRP A 318 12.36 -41.31 -25.65
C TRP A 318 13.78 -40.72 -25.65
N GLY A 319 14.71 -41.49 -26.22
CA GLY A 319 16.14 -41.19 -26.29
C GLY A 319 16.49 -39.87 -26.98
N GLY A 320 17.59 -39.27 -26.50
CA GLY A 320 18.13 -38.03 -27.05
C GLY A 320 19.16 -37.42 -26.11
N GLU A 321 20.40 -37.89 -26.25
CA GLU A 321 21.59 -37.35 -25.60
C GLU A 321 21.67 -35.80 -25.66
N ARG A 322 22.11 -35.21 -24.54
CA ARG A 322 22.55 -33.80 -24.34
C ARG A 322 21.48 -32.76 -23.97
N SER A 323 21.07 -32.73 -22.70
CA SER A 323 20.79 -31.47 -21.98
C SER A 323 20.56 -31.70 -20.48
N SER A 324 21.62 -32.01 -19.73
CA SER A 324 21.52 -32.07 -18.25
C SER A 324 22.75 -31.56 -17.51
N LYS A 325 23.77 -31.04 -18.22
CA LYS A 325 25.01 -30.55 -17.60
C LYS A 325 25.14 -29.04 -17.42
N VAL A 326 24.17 -28.24 -17.90
CA VAL A 326 24.23 -26.76 -17.77
C VAL A 326 23.40 -26.23 -16.59
N ALA A 327 22.41 -26.98 -16.10
CA ALA A 327 21.61 -26.58 -14.94
C ALA A 327 22.23 -26.96 -13.58
N ALA A 328 23.17 -27.91 -13.53
CA ALA A 328 23.71 -28.42 -12.26
C ALA A 328 24.82 -27.55 -11.63
N THR A 329 25.42 -26.63 -12.40
CA THR A 329 26.61 -25.89 -11.95
C THR A 329 26.27 -24.58 -11.23
N THR A 330 25.06 -24.03 -11.41
CA THR A 330 24.61 -22.79 -10.75
C THR A 330 23.84 -23.03 -9.45
N TRP A 331 23.54 -24.29 -9.12
CA TRP A 331 22.61 -24.66 -8.03
C TRP A 331 23.26 -25.23 -6.76
N ARG A 332 24.59 -25.43 -6.73
CA ARG A 332 25.29 -25.90 -5.51
C ARG A 332 25.47 -24.83 -4.42
N SER A 333 25.07 -23.58 -4.66
CA SER A 333 25.10 -22.51 -3.65
C SER A 333 23.76 -22.25 -2.95
N GLY A 334 22.64 -22.79 -3.44
CA GLY A 334 21.28 -22.46 -2.94
C GLY A 334 20.66 -23.46 -1.95
N LEU A 335 21.18 -24.69 -1.89
CA LEU A 335 20.59 -25.78 -1.08
C LEU A 335 20.97 -25.77 0.41
N GLY A 336 21.78 -24.80 0.87
CA GLY A 336 22.13 -24.63 2.29
C GLY A 336 21.20 -23.70 3.08
N MET A 337 20.17 -23.11 2.46
CA MET A 337 19.43 -21.96 3.00
C MET A 337 18.24 -22.29 3.92
N TRP A 338 17.89 -23.57 4.11
CA TRP A 338 16.65 -23.96 4.78
C TRP A 338 16.88 -25.13 5.74
N THR A 339 16.34 -25.03 6.96
CA THR A 339 16.30 -26.16 7.89
C THR A 339 15.15 -27.08 7.51
N GLY A 340 15.47 -28.30 7.08
CA GLY A 340 14.48 -29.31 6.74
C GLY A 340 13.80 -29.93 7.96
N ARG A 341 12.48 -30.09 7.87
CA ARG A 341 11.84 -31.39 8.12
C ARG A 341 10.48 -31.50 7.47
#